data_AF-A0AB39HPF4-F1
#
_entry.id   AF-A0AB39HPF4-F1
#
_cell.length_a   1.000
_cell.length_b   1.000
_cell.length_c   1.000
_cell.angle_alpha   90.00
_cell.angle_beta   90.00
_cell.angle_gamma   90.00
#
_symmetry.space_group_name_H-M   'P 1'
#
loop_
_entity.id
_entity.type
_entity.pdbx_description
1 polymer ?
#
loop_
_entity_poly.entity_id
_entity_poly.type
_entity_poly.pdbx_seq_one_letter_code
_entity_poly.pdbx_strand_id
1 'polypeptide(L)' 'MVIALQVILLIIIFISFIGSFTEKEPGLRRDIMLVFIASILAYIVSAVWL' A
#
# COMPACT_ATOMS: atom_id res chain seq x y z
N MET A 1 9.74 -8.16 15.10
CA MET A 1 9.57 -8.54 13.68
C MET A 1 8.30 -7.92 13.09
N VAL A 2 7.13 -8.07 13.73
CA VAL A 2 5.86 -7.59 13.12
C VAL A 2 5.70 -6.06 13.09
N ILE A 3 6.22 -5.33 14.08
CA ILE A 3 6.25 -3.85 14.06
C ILE A 3 7.02 -3.33 12.84
N ALA A 4 8.15 -3.96 12.50
CA ALA A 4 8.94 -3.57 11.32
C ALA A 4 8.17 -3.80 10.01
N LEU A 5 7.40 -4.90 9.93
CA LEU A 5 6.51 -5.18 8.80
C LEU A 5 5.42 -4.11 8.64
N GLN A 6 4.79 -3.69 9.75
CA GLN A 6 3.77 -2.63 9.74
C GLN A 6 4.34 -1.28 9.26
N VAL A 7 5.55 -0.93 9.69
CA VAL A 7 6.23 0.30 9.23
C VAL A 7 6.52 0.24 7.72
N ILE A 8 7.00 -0.90 7.20
CA ILE A 8 7.24 -1.07 5.77
C ILE A 8 5.93 -0.96 4.98
N LEU A 9 4.85 -1.62 5.44
CA LEU A 9 3.54 -1.54 4.81
C LEU A 9 2.99 -0.10 4.79
N LEU A 10 3.18 0.66 5.88
CA LEU A 10 2.82 2.08 5.94
C LEU A 10 3.56 2.92 4.88
N ILE A 11 4.86 2.68 4.69
CA ILE A 11 5.66 3.38 3.67
C ILE A 11 5.14 3.06 2.26
N ILE A 12 4.85 1.78 1.98
CA ILE A 12 4.32 1.35 0.67
C ILE A 12 2.96 2.00 0.40
N ILE A 13 2.07 2.04 1.40
CA ILE A 13 0.76 2.69 1.31
C ILE A 13 0.93 4.19 0.99
N PHE A 14 1.87 4.88 1.65
CA PHE A 14 2.11 6.31 1.44
C PHE A 14 2.62 6.62 0.03
N ILE A 15 3.61 5.86 -0.45
CA ILE A 15 4.17 6.04 -1.80
C ILE A 15 3.12 5.70 -2.87
N SER A 16 2.35 4.63 -2.66
CA SER A 16 1.29 4.22 -3.59
C SER A 16 0.15 5.25 -3.64
N PHE A 17 -0.18 5.88 -2.51
CA PHE A 17 -1.13 6.98 -2.46
C PHE A 17 -0.67 8.14 -3.33
N ILE A 18 0.54 8.67 -3.11
CA ILE A 18 1.10 9.78 -3.91
C ILE A 18 1.19 9.41 -5.40
N GLY A 19 1.63 8.19 -5.70
CA GLY A 19 1.72 7.68 -7.07
C GLY A 19 0.35 7.65 -7.76
N SER A 20 -0.71 7.25 -7.04
CA SER A 20 -2.07 7.18 -7.59
C SER A 20 -2.69 8.53 -7.96
N PHE A 21 -2.20 9.64 -7.38
CA PHE A 21 -2.64 11.01 -7.71
C PHE A 21 -1.73 11.70 -8.72
N THR A 22 -0.45 11.30 -8.75
CA THR A 22 0.55 11.88 -9.65
C THR A 22 0.47 11.26 -11.05
N GLU A 23 0.11 9.98 -11.12
CA GLU A 23 0.14 9.24 -12.37
C GLU A 23 -1.04 9.58 -13.28
N LYS A 24 -0.73 9.94 -14.53
CA LYS A 24 -1.70 10.35 -15.55
C LYS A 24 -2.04 9.21 -16.50
N GLU A 25 -1.18 8.19 -16.58
CA GLU A 25 -1.46 7.00 -17.38
C GLU A 25 -2.49 6.11 -16.68
N PRO A 26 -3.66 5.85 -17.30
CA PRO A 26 -4.74 5.11 -16.65
C PRO A 26 -4.38 3.66 -16.32
N GLY A 27 -3.49 3.03 -17.10
CA GLY A 27 -2.98 1.68 -16.84
C GLY A 27 -2.11 1.63 -15.59
N LEU A 28 -1.07 2.47 -15.55
CA LEU A 28 -0.14 2.53 -14.43
C LEU A 28 -0.83 2.98 -13.14
N ARG A 29 -1.75 3.94 -13.23
CA ARG A 29 -2.58 4.38 -12.09
C ARG A 29 -3.42 3.24 -11.51
N ARG A 30 -4.01 2.38 -12.35
CA ARG A 30 -4.76 1.20 -11.88
C ARG A 30 -3.86 0.22 -11.15
N ASP A 31 -2.67 -0.04 -11.68
CA ASP A 31 -1.73 -0.98 -11.07
C ASP A 31 -1.22 -0.46 -9.72
N ILE A 32 -0.92 0.84 -9.62
CA ILE A 32 -0.58 1.51 -8.34
C ILE A 32 -1.76 1.41 -7.35
N MET A 33 -3.00 1.59 -7.81
CA MET A 33 -4.18 1.49 -6.97
C MET A 33 -4.41 0.06 -6.46
N LEU A 34 -4.11 -0.96 -7.27
CA LEU A 34 -4.15 -2.36 -6.84
C LEU A 34 -3.10 -2.66 -5.76
N VAL A 35 -1.87 -2.14 -5.92
CA VAL A 35 -0.81 -2.26 -4.91
C VAL A 35 -1.21 -1.58 -3.60
N PHE A 36 -1.84 -0.40 -3.68
CA PHE A 36 -2.37 0.30 -2.51
C PHE A 36 -3.40 -0.54 -1.74
N ILE A 37 -4.40 -1.09 -2.45
CA ILE A 37 -5.44 -1.93 -1.84
C ILE A 37 -4.83 -3.19 -1.22
N ALA A 38 -3.93 -3.87 -1.93
CA ALA A 38 -3.25 -5.07 -1.43
C ALA A 38 -2.43 -4.77 -0.16
N SER A 39 -1.75 -3.62 -0.11
CA SER A 39 -0.94 -3.20 1.03
C SER A 39 -1.80 -2.84 2.25
N ILE A 40 -2.96 -2.21 2.04
CA ILE A 40 -3.94 -1.97 3.11
C ILE A 40 -4.46 -3.28 3.68
N LEU A 41 -4.83 -4.23 2.81
CA LEU A 41 -5.33 -5.52 3.26
C LEU A 41 -4.26 -6.28 4.06
N ALA A 42 -3.02 -6.30 3.57
CA ALA A 42 -1.88 -6.90 4.28
C ALA A 42 -1.63 -6.22 5.64
N TYR A 43 -1.78 -4.90 5.72
CA TYR A 43 -1.67 -4.15 6.98
C TYR A 43 -2.77 -4.56 7.98
N ILE A 44 -4.03 -4.65 7.52
CA ILE A 44 -5.15 -5.08 8.36
C ILE A 44 -4.96 -6.51 8.86
N VAL A 45 -4.62 -7.45 7.96
CA VAL A 45 -4.37 -8.85 8.34
C VAL A 45 -3.23 -8.95 9.33
N SER A 46 -2.13 -8.22 9.09
CA SER A 46 -0.99 -8.18 10.00
C SER A 46 -1.33 -7.54 11.35
N ALA A 47 -2.28 -6.60 11.40
CA ALA A 47 -2.73 -5.97 12.65
C ALA A 47 -3.69 -6.88 13.44
N VAL A 48 -4.51 -7.67 12.76
CA VAL A 48 -5.41 -8.66 13.40
C VAL A 48 -4.65 -9.87 13.95
N TRP A 49 -3.53 -10.24 13.30
CA TRP A 49 -2.71 -11.38 13.71
C TRP A 49 -1.72 -11.04 14.84
N LEU A 50 -1.49 -9.74 15.11
CA LEU A 50 -0.68 -9.23 16.21
C LEU A 50 -1.49 -9.12 17.50
#